data_AF-A0A0G4ISZ9-F1
#
_entry.id   AF-A0A0G4ISZ9-F1
#
_cell.length_a   1.000
_cell.length_b   1.000
_cell.length_c   1.000
_cell.angle_alpha   90.00
_cell.angle_beta   90.00
_cell.angle_gamma   90.00
#
_symmetry.space_group_name_H-M   'P 1'
#
loop_
_entity.id
_entity.type
_entity.pdbx_description
1 polymer ?
#
loop_
_entity_poly.entity_id
_entity_poly.type
_entity_poly.pdbx_seq_one_letter_code
_entity_poly.pdbx_strand_id
1 'polypeptide(L)'
;MDPSSPVEELSGKLLEVKTEIASVTRQINDIELKLGRLQYLIAGRAEWTYEEPILFDDDVKLVRQHVFLLGHEKAHLQHQKAILLEMQLRIQDERILHADRQPSTKALADVIRVPPSVQHYHRALFHPKYVRPPSSQSASSSSSRLSTQLSEFATRVRKFYDVDRSYCMVAGQIDLSDHIGEQHCVKAAHLWDYRCRKALPTFHLTEQDIDNPRNGLPLCSEIEIAFGAGRVCFLYQPATRDVVFVVLDPDIKNKTASPSGSTFGDLHGTSLKFKNANRPFKRLLAYLAANSIAFASKKKSKSKK
;
A
#
# COMPACT_ATOMS: atom_id res chain seq x y z
N MET A 1 32.85 20.29 21.94
CA MET A 1 32.00 20.56 20.76
C MET A 1 31.46 19.22 20.33
N ASP A 2 30.16 18.99 20.56
CA ASP A 2 29.55 17.70 20.24
C ASP A 2 29.56 17.48 18.71
N PRO A 3 30.03 16.33 18.22
CA PRO A 3 29.88 15.99 16.81
C PRO A 3 28.40 15.68 16.58
N SER A 4 27.69 16.60 15.90
CA SER A 4 26.34 16.34 15.41
C SER A 4 26.34 15.02 14.64
N SER A 5 25.40 14.13 14.94
CA SER A 5 25.32 12.82 14.30
C SER A 5 25.18 13.00 12.77
N PRO A 6 25.88 12.22 11.92
CA PRO A 6 25.75 12.31 10.47
C PRO A 6 24.29 12.24 9.97
N VAL A 7 23.42 11.58 10.74
CA VAL A 7 21.97 11.47 10.44
C VAL A 7 21.23 12.78 10.68
N GLU A 8 21.64 13.58 11.67
CA GLU A 8 21.07 14.91 11.96
C GLU A 8 21.46 15.90 10.87
N GLU A 9 22.72 15.87 10.42
CA GLU A 9 23.20 16.69 9.31
C GLU A 9 22.44 16.38 8.00
N LEU A 10 22.29 15.09 7.67
CA LEU A 10 21.49 14.65 6.50
C LEU A 10 20.00 15.00 6.64
N SER A 11 19.47 15.06 7.87
CA SER A 11 18.09 15.48 8.11
C SER A 11 17.90 16.98 7.88
N GLY A 12 18.89 17.80 8.26
CA GLY A 12 18.93 19.23 7.93
C GLY A 12 18.96 19.47 6.42
N LYS A 13 19.88 18.81 5.71
CA LYS A 13 19.98 18.90 4.23
C LYS A 13 18.69 18.46 3.53
N LEU A 14 18.05 17.39 4.02
CA LEU A 14 16.78 16.94 3.46
C LEU A 14 15.65 17.96 3.66
N LEU A 15 15.63 18.66 4.79
CA LEU A 15 14.64 19.70 5.06
C LEU A 15 14.84 20.89 4.13
N GLU A 16 16.10 21.32 3.94
CA GLU A 16 16.48 22.39 3.03
C GLU A 16 16.04 22.09 1.57
N VAL A 17 16.39 20.91 1.05
CA VAL A 17 15.98 20.48 -0.29
C VAL A 17 14.45 20.44 -0.44
N LYS A 18 13.72 19.99 0.59
CA LYS A 18 12.24 20.01 0.57
C LYS A 18 11.67 21.42 0.54
N THR A 19 12.26 22.35 1.29
CA THR A 19 11.82 23.76 1.26
C THR A 19 12.08 24.40 -0.10
N GLU A 20 13.19 24.05 -0.74
CA GLU A 20 13.53 24.53 -2.08
C GLU A 20 12.59 23.96 -3.15
N ILE A 21 12.29 22.66 -3.11
CA ILE A 21 11.27 22.03 -3.99
C ILE A 21 9.90 22.72 -3.85
N ALA A 22 9.50 23.06 -2.62
CA ALA A 22 8.26 23.77 -2.36
C ALA A 22 8.29 25.21 -2.91
N SER A 23 9.44 25.88 -2.84
CA SER A 23 9.65 27.21 -3.44
C SER A 23 9.55 27.16 -4.97
N VAL A 24 10.29 26.25 -5.62
CA VAL A 24 10.27 26.07 -7.09
C VAL A 24 8.88 25.69 -7.58
N THR A 25 8.17 24.82 -6.85
CA THR A 25 6.78 24.45 -7.21
C THR A 25 5.83 25.65 -7.16
N ARG A 26 5.99 26.57 -6.20
CA ARG A 26 5.19 27.80 -6.16
C ARG A 26 5.48 28.72 -7.36
N GLN A 27 6.74 28.85 -7.76
CA GLN A 27 7.12 29.65 -8.93
C GLN A 27 6.55 29.07 -10.22
N ILE A 28 6.61 27.74 -10.40
CA ILE A 28 5.99 27.07 -11.56
C ILE A 28 4.48 27.36 -11.63
N ASN A 29 3.77 27.25 -10.51
CA ASN A 29 2.33 27.50 -10.46
C ASN A 29 1.99 28.97 -10.79
N ASP A 30 2.79 29.93 -10.33
CA ASP A 30 2.61 31.36 -10.66
C ASP A 30 2.81 31.61 -12.17
N ILE A 31 3.84 31.00 -12.77
CA ILE A 31 4.06 31.09 -14.23
C ILE A 31 2.92 30.43 -15.00
N GLU A 32 2.40 29.28 -14.57
CA GLU A 32 1.24 28.64 -15.20
C GLU A 32 -0.01 29.53 -15.16
N LEU A 33 -0.24 30.23 -14.04
CA LEU A 33 -1.33 31.19 -13.93
C LEU A 33 -1.13 32.38 -14.88
N LYS A 34 0.08 32.93 -14.97
CA LYS A 34 0.42 34.01 -15.91
C LYS A 34 0.24 33.58 -17.36
N LEU A 35 0.73 32.40 -17.73
CA LEU A 35 0.57 31.82 -19.07
C LEU A 35 -0.91 31.64 -19.42
N GLY A 36 -1.72 31.11 -18.50
CA GLY A 36 -3.17 30.97 -18.71
C GLY A 36 -3.86 32.31 -18.98
N ARG A 37 -3.50 33.36 -18.24
CA ARG A 37 -4.04 34.73 -18.48
C ARG A 37 -3.63 35.27 -19.84
N LEU A 38 -2.37 35.11 -20.24
CA LEU A 38 -1.88 35.59 -21.54
C LEU A 38 -2.50 34.82 -22.71
N GLN A 39 -2.67 33.50 -22.57
CA GLN A 39 -3.36 32.68 -23.57
C GLN A 39 -4.83 33.07 -23.71
N TYR A 40 -5.51 33.37 -22.60
CA TYR A 40 -6.88 33.90 -22.62
C TYR A 40 -6.95 35.25 -23.34
N LEU A 41 -6.00 36.16 -23.10
CA LEU A 41 -5.93 37.44 -23.81
C LEU A 41 -5.72 37.26 -25.33
N ILE A 42 -4.90 36.29 -25.74
CA ILE A 42 -4.72 35.94 -27.15
C ILE A 42 -6.02 35.36 -27.73
N ALA A 43 -6.69 34.45 -27.00
CA ALA A 43 -7.89 33.75 -27.46
C ALA A 43 -9.13 34.66 -27.52
N GLY A 44 -9.39 35.45 -26.48
CA GLY A 44 -10.51 36.40 -26.45
C GLY A 44 -10.37 37.53 -27.47
N ARG A 45 -9.16 37.79 -27.98
CA ARG A 45 -8.94 38.72 -29.11
C ARG A 45 -9.20 38.10 -30.48
N ALA A 46 -9.27 36.76 -30.60
CA ALA A 46 -9.66 36.11 -31.86
C ALA A 46 -11.14 36.34 -32.22
N GLU A 47 -11.92 36.92 -31.31
CA GLU A 47 -13.34 37.24 -31.47
C GLU A 47 -13.61 38.72 -31.83
N TRP A 48 -12.57 39.56 -31.98
CA TRP A 48 -12.75 41.01 -32.24
C TRP A 48 -12.88 41.30 -33.75
N THR A 49 -13.90 42.07 -34.14
CA THR A 49 -14.24 42.36 -35.54
C THR A 49 -13.39 43.48 -36.16
N TYR A 50 -12.53 43.08 -37.10
CA TYR A 50 -12.07 43.69 -38.37
C TYR A 50 -11.63 45.16 -38.59
N GLU A 51 -11.75 46.13 -37.69
CA GLU A 51 -11.48 47.53 -38.11
C GLU A 51 -10.16 48.21 -37.71
N GLU A 52 -9.23 47.58 -36.98
CA GLU A 52 -7.90 48.20 -36.77
C GLU A 52 -6.74 47.18 -36.83
N PRO A 53 -6.18 46.86 -38.01
CA PRO A 53 -5.17 45.79 -38.14
C PRO A 53 -3.72 46.21 -37.84
N ILE A 54 -3.36 47.50 -37.96
CA ILE A 54 -1.94 47.89 -38.15
C ILE A 54 -1.25 48.34 -36.84
N LEU A 55 -1.98 48.89 -35.88
CA LEU A 55 -1.43 49.33 -34.59
C LEU A 55 -1.32 48.21 -33.54
N PHE A 56 -1.90 47.02 -33.81
CA PHE A 56 -2.15 45.98 -32.81
C PHE A 56 -1.30 44.71 -32.99
N ASP A 57 -0.63 44.57 -34.12
CA ASP A 57 0.28 43.46 -34.40
C ASP A 57 1.48 43.45 -33.45
N ASP A 58 1.97 44.62 -33.04
CA ASP A 58 3.14 44.74 -32.18
C ASP A 58 2.83 44.34 -30.74
N ASP A 59 1.62 44.64 -30.23
CA ASP A 59 1.15 44.16 -28.93
C ASP A 59 1.01 42.63 -28.91
N VAL A 60 0.46 42.04 -29.98
CA VAL A 60 0.31 40.58 -30.08
C VAL A 60 1.67 39.92 -30.18
N LYS A 61 2.62 40.49 -30.94
CA LYS A 61 4.01 40.02 -30.98
C LYS A 61 4.66 40.10 -29.60
N LEU A 62 4.47 41.20 -28.87
CA LEU A 62 5.01 41.40 -27.52
C LEU A 62 4.44 40.36 -26.54
N VAL A 63 3.13 40.12 -26.57
CA VAL A 63 2.48 39.10 -25.73
C VAL A 63 2.98 37.69 -26.09
N ARG A 64 3.13 37.37 -27.38
CA ARG A 64 3.70 36.08 -27.82
C ARG A 64 5.15 35.91 -27.37
N GLN A 65 5.96 36.96 -27.44
CA GLN A 65 7.33 36.96 -26.93
C GLN A 65 7.35 36.71 -25.42
N HIS A 66 6.44 37.32 -24.67
CA HIS A 66 6.34 37.11 -23.23
C HIS A 66 5.88 35.69 -22.87
N VAL A 67 4.92 35.13 -23.62
CA VAL A 67 4.53 33.71 -23.50
C VAL A 67 5.71 32.78 -23.77
N PHE A 68 6.51 33.07 -24.79
CA PHE A 68 7.71 32.30 -25.11
C PHE A 68 8.74 32.33 -23.98
N LEU A 69 9.04 33.52 -23.43
CA LEU A 69 9.98 33.69 -22.32
C LEU A 69 9.52 32.96 -21.05
N LEU A 70 8.26 33.12 -20.67
CA LEU A 70 7.66 32.42 -19.52
C LEU A 70 7.65 30.90 -19.72
N GLY A 71 7.45 30.44 -20.96
CA GLY A 71 7.57 29.02 -21.30
C GLY A 71 8.98 28.48 -21.07
N HIS A 72 10.01 29.24 -21.47
CA HIS A 72 11.41 28.87 -21.24
C HIS A 72 11.77 28.88 -19.75
N GLU A 73 11.33 29.89 -18.99
CA GLU A 73 11.53 29.97 -17.55
C GLU A 73 10.86 28.80 -16.82
N LYS A 74 9.63 28.44 -17.21
CA LYS A 74 8.93 27.25 -16.70
C LYS A 74 9.74 25.98 -16.95
N ALA A 75 10.26 25.79 -18.17
CA ALA A 75 11.05 24.61 -18.51
C ALA A 75 12.35 24.54 -17.67
N HIS A 76 13.01 25.68 -17.45
CA HIS A 76 14.17 25.78 -16.58
C HIS A 76 13.84 25.41 -15.12
N LEU A 77 12.75 25.94 -14.56
CA LEU A 77 12.32 25.60 -13.20
C LEU A 77 11.91 24.13 -13.06
N GLN A 78 11.30 23.54 -14.10
CA GLN A 78 10.99 22.11 -14.13
C GLN A 78 12.27 21.26 -14.11
N HIS A 79 13.30 21.67 -14.84
CA HIS A 79 14.60 21.02 -14.81
C HIS A 79 15.26 21.13 -13.42
N GLN A 80 15.26 22.32 -12.81
CA GLN A 80 15.77 22.52 -11.45
C GLN A 80 15.01 21.65 -10.43
N LYS A 81 13.68 21.56 -10.53
CA LYS A 81 12.87 20.68 -9.69
C LYS A 81 13.27 19.22 -9.83
N ALA A 82 13.58 18.76 -11.04
CA ALA A 82 14.03 17.38 -11.29
C ALA A 82 15.38 17.10 -10.60
N ILE A 83 16.34 18.03 -10.69
CA ILE A 83 17.63 17.94 -10.00
C ILE A 83 17.43 17.85 -8.48
N LEU A 84 16.58 18.72 -7.91
CA LEU A 84 16.32 18.71 -6.47
C LEU A 84 15.65 17.42 -6.00
N LEU A 85 14.75 16.83 -6.80
CA LEU A 85 14.16 15.53 -6.51
C LEU A 85 15.20 14.40 -6.53
N GLU A 86 16.15 14.44 -7.46
CA GLU A 86 17.27 13.49 -7.50
C GLU A 86 18.17 13.64 -6.27
N MET A 87 18.49 14.88 -5.88
CA MET A 87 19.23 15.15 -4.62
C MET A 87 18.48 14.62 -3.40
N GLN A 88 17.16 14.80 -3.35
CA GLN A 88 16.32 14.29 -2.27
C GLN A 88 16.43 12.75 -2.16
N LEU A 89 16.42 12.04 -3.28
CA LEU A 89 16.58 10.59 -3.33
C LEU A 89 17.96 10.16 -2.86
N ARG A 90 19.04 10.81 -3.34
CA ARG A 90 20.41 10.52 -2.92
C ARG A 90 20.61 10.71 -1.40
N ILE A 91 20.09 11.80 -0.84
CA ILE A 91 20.15 12.05 0.61
C ILE A 91 19.36 10.97 1.38
N GLN A 92 18.23 10.49 0.85
CA GLN A 92 17.48 9.39 1.47
C GLN A 92 18.26 8.07 1.45
N ASP A 93 18.89 7.74 0.32
CA ASP A 93 19.72 6.54 0.19
C ASP A 93 20.93 6.59 1.13
N GLU A 94 21.61 7.73 1.23
CA GLU A 94 22.70 7.95 2.19
C GLU A 94 22.24 7.78 3.64
N ARG A 95 21.05 8.31 3.98
CA ARG A 95 20.48 8.11 5.32
C ARG A 95 20.22 6.64 5.64
N ILE A 96 19.76 5.85 4.66
CA ILE A 96 19.55 4.40 4.81
C ILE A 96 20.90 3.71 5.02
N LEU A 97 21.91 4.02 4.20
CA LEU A 97 23.25 3.47 4.31
C LEU A 97 23.92 3.79 5.66
N HIS A 98 23.75 5.02 6.16
CA HIS A 98 24.26 5.43 7.47
C HIS A 98 23.48 4.78 8.63
N ALA A 99 22.19 4.51 8.46
CA ALA A 99 21.41 3.75 9.42
C ALA A 99 21.87 2.28 9.49
N ASP A 100 22.28 1.68 8.37
CA ASP A 100 22.76 0.30 8.29
C ASP A 100 24.19 0.11 8.83
N ARG A 101 25.04 1.15 8.79
CA ARG A 101 26.44 1.10 9.23
C ARG A 101 26.69 1.31 10.72
N GLN A 102 25.69 1.63 11.53
CA GLN A 102 25.83 1.75 12.99
C GLN A 102 25.77 0.35 13.67
N PRO A 103 26.88 -0.17 14.26
CA PRO A 103 26.86 -1.46 14.92
C PRO A 103 26.31 -1.36 16.35
N SER A 104 25.16 -1.99 16.53
CA SER A 104 24.65 -2.56 17.79
C SER A 104 24.12 -1.63 18.89
N THR A 105 22.98 -2.08 19.42
CA THR A 105 22.37 -1.84 20.75
C THR A 105 21.33 -0.74 20.94
N LYS A 106 21.36 0.43 20.27
CA LYS A 106 20.36 1.49 20.56
C LYS A 106 19.26 1.72 19.53
N ALA A 107 19.49 1.53 18.23
CA ALA A 107 18.54 1.92 17.19
C ALA A 107 17.33 0.97 16.99
N LEU A 108 17.34 -0.22 17.61
CA LEU A 108 16.17 -1.12 17.58
C LEU A 108 14.99 -0.58 18.43
N ALA A 109 15.22 0.42 19.28
CA ALA A 109 14.20 1.04 20.11
C ALA A 109 13.40 2.14 19.37
N ASP A 110 14.02 2.85 18.42
CA ASP A 110 13.41 4.06 17.85
C ASP A 110 12.77 3.87 16.47
N VAL A 111 13.23 2.89 15.66
CA VAL A 111 12.53 2.51 14.40
C VAL A 111 11.25 1.71 14.70
N ILE A 112 11.06 1.27 15.94
CA ILE A 112 9.79 0.78 16.47
C ILE A 112 9.17 1.83 17.40
N ARG A 113 9.05 3.09 16.97
CA ARG A 113 7.94 3.95 17.43
C ARG A 113 6.74 3.83 16.50
N VAL A 114 6.33 2.58 16.33
CA VAL A 114 4.91 2.27 16.28
C VAL A 114 4.30 2.89 17.55
N PRO A 115 3.22 3.69 17.48
CA PRO A 115 2.54 4.17 18.68
C PRO A 115 2.38 3.00 19.65
N PRO A 116 2.61 3.15 20.97
CA PRO A 116 2.52 2.03 21.92
C PRO A 116 1.23 1.20 21.75
N SER A 117 0.15 1.84 21.29
CA SER A 117 -1.10 1.20 20.89
C SER A 117 -0.95 0.17 19.75
N VAL A 118 -0.26 0.48 18.65
CA VAL A 118 -0.17 -0.41 17.47
C VAL A 118 0.82 -1.56 17.68
N GLN A 119 1.83 -1.40 18.53
CA GLN A 119 2.74 -2.48 18.93
C GLN A 119 2.04 -3.53 19.80
N HIS A 120 1.12 -3.08 20.66
CA HIS A 120 0.25 -3.96 21.43
C HIS A 120 -0.66 -4.80 20.52
N TYR A 121 -1.25 -4.17 19.50
CA TYR A 121 -2.06 -4.86 18.49
C TYR A 121 -1.23 -5.83 17.64
N HIS A 122 0.00 -5.47 17.29
CA HIS A 122 0.93 -6.36 16.57
C HIS A 122 1.26 -7.63 17.36
N ARG A 123 1.53 -7.52 18.67
CA ARG A 123 1.66 -8.71 19.53
C ARG A 123 0.35 -9.50 19.56
N ALA A 124 -0.82 -8.86 19.62
CA ALA A 124 -2.09 -9.58 19.63
C ALA A 124 -2.39 -10.35 18.32
N LEU A 125 -1.93 -9.86 17.15
CA LEU A 125 -2.14 -10.51 15.86
C LEU A 125 -1.27 -11.75 15.64
N PHE A 126 -0.02 -11.72 16.10
CA PHE A 126 0.97 -12.75 15.76
C PHE A 126 1.51 -13.55 16.97
N HIS A 127 1.03 -13.28 18.19
CA HIS A 127 1.48 -14.02 19.37
C HIS A 127 0.73 -15.36 19.52
N PRO A 128 1.43 -16.47 19.80
CA PRO A 128 0.85 -17.82 19.86
C PRO A 128 -0.36 -17.97 20.81
N LYS A 129 -0.44 -17.16 21.87
CA LYS A 129 -1.60 -17.14 22.79
C LYS A 129 -2.90 -16.56 22.18
N TYR A 130 -2.81 -15.82 21.08
CA TYR A 130 -3.95 -15.16 20.40
C TYR A 130 -4.17 -15.65 18.97
N VAL A 131 -3.23 -16.44 18.44
CA VAL A 131 -3.39 -17.27 17.25
C VAL A 131 -4.23 -18.48 17.67
N ARG A 132 -5.40 -18.63 17.03
CA ARG A 132 -6.39 -19.66 17.33
C ARG A 132 -5.74 -21.06 17.32
N PRO A 133 -5.89 -21.89 18.37
CA PRO A 133 -5.61 -23.31 18.24
C PRO A 133 -6.63 -23.94 17.29
N PRO A 134 -6.28 -25.02 16.56
CA PRO A 134 -7.27 -25.79 15.85
C PRO A 134 -8.17 -26.51 16.86
N SER A 135 -9.47 -26.16 16.82
CA SER A 135 -10.64 -26.85 17.43
C SER A 135 -10.68 -27.10 18.95
N SER A 136 -11.67 -26.48 19.62
CA SER A 136 -12.69 -27.18 20.44
C SER A 136 -13.80 -26.19 20.88
N GLN A 137 -15.03 -26.63 20.72
CA GLN A 137 -16.28 -25.92 21.03
C GLN A 137 -16.43 -25.62 22.53
N SER A 138 -17.05 -24.48 22.88
CA SER A 138 -18.20 -24.35 23.80
C SER A 138 -18.35 -22.92 24.33
N ALA A 139 -19.41 -22.21 23.95
CA ALA A 139 -20.11 -21.22 24.79
C ALA A 139 -21.37 -20.73 24.04
N SER A 140 -22.48 -21.32 24.45
CA SER A 140 -23.86 -21.06 24.06
C SER A 140 -24.32 -19.63 24.36
N SER A 141 -25.26 -19.16 23.54
CA SER A 141 -26.10 -17.95 23.61
C SER A 141 -25.55 -16.61 23.06
N SER A 142 -24.24 -16.43 22.87
CA SER A 142 -23.65 -15.23 22.20
C SER A 142 -23.15 -15.47 20.77
N SER A 143 -23.19 -16.72 20.28
CA SER A 143 -22.59 -17.12 19.00
C SER A 143 -23.42 -16.75 17.76
N SER A 144 -24.72 -16.52 17.91
CA SER A 144 -25.61 -16.24 16.78
C SER A 144 -25.32 -14.87 16.13
N ARG A 145 -25.09 -13.82 16.92
CA ARG A 145 -24.81 -12.46 16.40
C ARG A 145 -23.45 -12.34 15.70
N LEU A 146 -22.41 -13.00 16.23
CA LEU A 146 -21.09 -13.06 15.61
C LEU A 146 -21.09 -13.90 14.33
N SER A 147 -21.87 -14.99 14.30
CA SER A 147 -22.08 -15.82 13.11
C SER A 147 -22.75 -15.02 11.98
N THR A 148 -23.81 -14.26 12.28
CA THR A 148 -24.52 -13.45 11.28
C THR A 148 -23.62 -12.38 10.68
N GLN A 149 -22.88 -11.62 11.49
CA GLN A 149 -21.96 -10.57 11.00
C GLN A 149 -20.84 -11.12 10.13
N LEU A 150 -20.25 -12.27 10.50
CA LEU A 150 -19.24 -12.95 9.67
C LEU A 150 -19.84 -13.42 8.33
N SER A 151 -21.08 -13.89 8.34
CA SER A 151 -21.77 -14.30 7.11
C SER A 151 -22.10 -13.12 6.19
N GLU A 152 -22.47 -11.96 6.77
CA GLU A 152 -22.77 -10.74 6.03
C GLU A 152 -21.52 -10.13 5.42
N PHE A 153 -20.41 -10.08 6.17
CA PHE A 153 -19.12 -9.67 5.63
C PHE A 153 -18.69 -10.57 4.47
N ALA A 154 -18.73 -11.89 4.65
CA ALA A 154 -18.36 -12.83 3.60
C ALA A 154 -19.22 -12.66 2.33
N THR A 155 -20.52 -12.40 2.49
CA THR A 155 -21.42 -12.12 1.36
C THR A 155 -21.06 -10.83 0.65
N ARG A 156 -20.77 -9.75 1.39
CA ARG A 156 -20.32 -8.47 0.81
C ARG A 156 -18.99 -8.58 0.08
N VAL A 157 -18.02 -9.30 0.63
CA VAL A 157 -16.72 -9.55 -0.01
C VAL A 157 -16.89 -10.29 -1.33
N ARG A 158 -17.69 -11.36 -1.35
CA ARG A 158 -17.99 -12.13 -2.57
C ARG A 158 -18.66 -11.26 -3.64
N LYS A 159 -19.68 -10.50 -3.27
CA LYS A 159 -20.36 -9.54 -4.17
C LYS A 159 -19.40 -8.48 -4.70
N PHE A 160 -18.53 -7.94 -3.85
CA PHE A 160 -17.56 -6.92 -4.24
C PHE A 160 -16.58 -7.42 -5.30
N TYR A 161 -16.15 -8.68 -5.24
CA TYR A 161 -15.22 -9.25 -6.23
C TYR A 161 -15.90 -9.99 -7.38
N ASP A 162 -17.23 -10.02 -7.41
CA ASP A 162 -18.03 -10.74 -8.40
C ASP A 162 -17.69 -12.24 -8.45
N VAL A 163 -17.71 -12.88 -7.28
CA VAL A 163 -17.35 -14.30 -7.12
C VAL A 163 -18.35 -15.05 -6.26
N ASP A 164 -18.42 -16.37 -6.44
CA ASP A 164 -19.28 -17.27 -5.67
C ASP A 164 -18.59 -17.82 -4.40
N ARG A 165 -19.21 -18.82 -3.76
CA ARG A 165 -18.70 -19.46 -2.53
C ARG A 165 -17.57 -20.46 -2.79
N SER A 166 -17.36 -20.88 -4.02
CA SER A 166 -16.35 -21.83 -4.49
C SER A 166 -15.07 -21.15 -4.98
N TYR A 167 -15.06 -19.83 -5.12
CA TYR A 167 -13.94 -19.14 -5.75
C TYR A 167 -12.89 -18.65 -4.75
N CYS A 168 -11.67 -19.21 -4.83
CA CYS A 168 -10.51 -18.68 -4.13
C CYS A 168 -9.73 -17.73 -5.04
N MET A 169 -9.32 -16.57 -4.54
CA MET A 169 -8.50 -15.64 -5.33
C MET A 169 -7.10 -16.14 -5.66
N VAL A 170 -6.57 -17.10 -4.91
CA VAL A 170 -5.26 -17.71 -5.22
C VAL A 170 -5.44 -18.87 -6.19
N ALA A 171 -6.31 -19.82 -5.85
CA ALA A 171 -6.46 -21.06 -6.63
C ALA A 171 -7.41 -20.92 -7.83
N GLY A 172 -8.37 -20.00 -7.80
CA GLY A 172 -9.44 -19.85 -8.80
C GLY A 172 -10.72 -20.57 -8.38
N GLN A 173 -11.50 -21.01 -9.37
CA GLN A 173 -12.72 -21.80 -9.14
C GLN A 173 -12.34 -23.15 -8.51
N ILE A 174 -13.07 -23.55 -7.49
CA ILE A 174 -12.91 -24.85 -6.83
C ILE A 174 -14.15 -25.68 -7.08
N ASP A 175 -13.94 -26.90 -7.57
CA ASP A 175 -15.01 -27.87 -7.75
C ASP A 175 -15.43 -28.41 -6.37
N LEU A 176 -16.60 -27.99 -5.90
CA LEU A 176 -17.18 -28.40 -4.63
C LEU A 176 -18.01 -29.69 -4.77
N SER A 177 -17.58 -30.62 -5.63
CA SER A 177 -18.34 -31.82 -6.00
C SER A 177 -18.47 -32.83 -4.87
N ASP A 178 -17.61 -32.77 -3.85
CA ASP A 178 -17.70 -33.62 -2.66
C ASP A 178 -18.00 -32.77 -1.43
N HIS A 179 -18.83 -33.30 -0.53
CA HIS A 179 -19.28 -32.65 0.70
C HIS A 179 -18.12 -32.25 1.60
N ILE A 180 -17.56 -31.07 1.32
CA ILE A 180 -16.54 -30.51 2.15
C ILE A 180 -17.23 -29.92 3.38
N GLY A 181 -17.07 -30.60 4.52
CA GLY A 181 -17.58 -30.09 5.81
C GLY A 181 -17.14 -28.63 6.05
N GLU A 182 -17.83 -27.93 6.95
CA GLU A 182 -17.66 -26.49 7.20
C GLU A 182 -16.20 -26.01 7.35
N GLN A 183 -15.29 -26.92 7.72
CA GLN A 183 -13.87 -26.64 7.96
C GLN A 183 -13.02 -26.42 6.71
N HIS A 184 -13.36 -26.95 5.53
CA HIS A 184 -12.54 -26.79 4.32
C HIS A 184 -13.26 -26.02 3.21
N CYS A 185 -13.81 -24.84 3.54
CA CYS A 185 -14.47 -23.97 2.57
C CYS A 185 -13.57 -22.82 2.08
N VAL A 186 -14.07 -22.00 1.15
CA VAL A 186 -13.50 -20.67 0.88
C VAL A 186 -14.06 -19.66 1.89
N LYS A 187 -13.15 -19.04 2.63
CA LYS A 187 -13.43 -18.04 3.66
C LYS A 187 -13.16 -16.64 3.15
N ALA A 188 -13.92 -15.67 3.66
CA ALA A 188 -13.58 -14.26 3.50
C ALA A 188 -12.56 -13.88 4.59
N ALA A 189 -11.29 -14.02 4.25
CA ALA A 189 -10.18 -13.68 5.14
C ALA A 189 -10.09 -12.15 5.27
N HIS A 190 -10.12 -11.66 6.51
CA HIS A 190 -9.84 -10.25 6.76
C HIS A 190 -8.35 -9.98 6.56
N LEU A 191 -8.02 -8.86 5.91
CA LEU A 191 -6.65 -8.35 5.89
C LEU A 191 -6.29 -7.80 7.27
N TRP A 192 -7.19 -7.01 7.86
CA TRP A 192 -7.05 -6.45 9.19
C TRP A 192 -8.10 -7.01 10.14
N ASP A 193 -7.64 -7.56 11.26
CA ASP A 193 -8.51 -8.18 12.27
C ASP A 193 -9.36 -7.15 13.01
N TYR A 194 -10.62 -7.50 13.27
CA TYR A 194 -11.57 -6.68 14.01
C TYR A 194 -11.06 -6.18 15.36
N ARG A 195 -10.28 -7.00 16.06
CA ARG A 195 -9.64 -6.65 17.35
C ARG A 195 -8.68 -5.47 17.22
N CYS A 196 -8.17 -5.23 16.01
CA CYS A 196 -7.20 -4.19 15.70
C CYS A 196 -7.82 -2.98 14.98
N ARG A 197 -9.15 -2.87 14.91
CA ARG A 197 -9.85 -1.79 14.18
C ARG A 197 -9.40 -0.37 14.57
N LYS A 198 -9.04 -0.15 15.83
CA LYS A 198 -8.54 1.14 16.34
C LYS A 198 -7.22 1.60 15.69
N ALA A 199 -6.49 0.69 15.05
CA ALA A 199 -5.27 0.99 14.33
C ALA A 199 -5.50 1.38 12.86
N LEU A 200 -6.72 1.22 12.32
CA LEU A 200 -7.06 1.57 10.93
C LEU A 200 -6.72 3.01 10.53
N PRO A 201 -6.87 4.04 11.42
CA PRO A 201 -6.46 5.40 11.11
C PRO A 201 -4.99 5.56 10.71
N THR A 202 -4.09 4.68 11.16
CA THR A 202 -2.68 4.72 10.75
C THR A 202 -2.47 4.40 9.27
N PHE A 203 -3.46 3.79 8.61
CA PHE A 203 -3.48 3.52 7.18
C PHE A 203 -4.33 4.54 6.40
N HIS A 204 -4.78 5.60 7.07
CA HIS A 204 -5.80 6.55 6.61
C HIS A 204 -7.13 5.86 6.25
N LEU A 205 -7.53 4.91 7.09
CA LEU A 205 -8.83 4.25 7.06
C LEU A 205 -9.61 4.60 8.33
N THR A 206 -10.92 4.54 8.28
CA THR A 206 -11.78 4.74 9.46
C THR A 206 -12.00 3.43 10.20
N GLU A 207 -12.41 3.46 11.47
CA GLU A 207 -12.79 2.22 12.18
C GLU A 207 -13.95 1.47 11.49
N GLN A 208 -14.80 2.18 10.76
CA GLN A 208 -15.92 1.63 10.01
C GLN A 208 -15.46 0.83 8.78
N ASP A 209 -14.22 1.06 8.31
CA ASP A 209 -13.64 0.30 7.20
C ASP A 209 -13.25 -1.13 7.57
N ILE A 210 -13.41 -1.53 8.84
CA ILE A 210 -13.10 -2.89 9.28
C ILE A 210 -13.93 -3.94 8.54
N ASP A 211 -15.19 -3.63 8.27
CA ASP A 211 -16.15 -4.49 7.58
C ASP A 211 -16.31 -4.10 6.11
N ASN A 212 -15.46 -3.19 5.60
CA ASN A 212 -15.44 -2.83 4.19
C ASN A 212 -14.96 -4.05 3.38
N PRO A 213 -15.62 -4.44 2.28
CA PRO A 213 -15.22 -5.61 1.50
C PRO A 213 -13.79 -5.53 0.93
N ARG A 214 -13.21 -4.33 0.84
CA ARG A 214 -11.78 -4.13 0.49
C ARG A 214 -10.81 -4.61 1.57
N ASN A 215 -11.28 -4.81 2.80
CA ASN A 215 -10.56 -5.46 3.90
C ASN A 215 -10.70 -6.99 3.86
N GLY A 216 -11.32 -7.56 2.82
CA GLY A 216 -11.50 -9.01 2.70
C GLY A 216 -10.85 -9.59 1.44
N LEU A 217 -10.47 -10.86 1.51
CA LEU A 217 -10.09 -11.71 0.38
C LEU A 217 -10.77 -13.09 0.48
N PRO A 218 -11.44 -13.59 -0.57
CA PRO A 218 -11.86 -14.98 -0.67
C PRO A 218 -10.64 -15.92 -0.79
N LEU A 219 -10.35 -16.68 0.26
CA LEU A 219 -9.21 -17.59 0.34
C LEU A 219 -9.66 -19.01 0.73
N CYS A 220 -8.97 -20.02 0.20
CA CYS A 220 -9.06 -21.38 0.73
C CYS A 220 -8.77 -21.38 2.24
N SER A 221 -9.46 -22.24 2.99
CA SER A 221 -9.31 -22.31 4.45
C SER A 221 -7.86 -22.47 4.91
N GLU A 222 -7.07 -23.33 4.26
CA GLU A 222 -5.66 -23.52 4.62
C GLU A 222 -4.80 -22.28 4.30
N ILE A 223 -5.12 -21.57 3.21
CA ILE A 223 -4.41 -20.34 2.84
C ILE A 223 -4.74 -19.23 3.85
N GLU A 224 -6.00 -19.12 4.28
CA GLU A 224 -6.43 -18.17 5.31
C GLU A 224 -5.70 -18.41 6.64
N ILE A 225 -5.63 -19.67 7.08
CA ILE A 225 -4.91 -20.06 8.30
C ILE A 225 -3.42 -19.72 8.18
N ALA A 226 -2.80 -20.08 7.05
CA ALA A 226 -1.38 -19.79 6.81
C ALA A 226 -1.10 -18.28 6.76
N PHE A 227 -2.04 -17.50 6.22
CA PHE A 227 -1.96 -16.05 6.15
C PHE A 227 -2.05 -15.42 7.54
N GLY A 228 -3.03 -15.82 8.35
CA GLY A 228 -3.16 -15.37 9.74
C GLY A 228 -1.94 -15.74 10.62
N ALA A 229 -1.28 -16.85 10.31
CA ALA A 229 -0.06 -17.28 10.97
C ALA A 229 1.23 -16.62 10.43
N GLY A 230 1.14 -15.72 9.43
CA GLY A 230 2.30 -15.07 8.83
C GLY A 230 3.24 -16.01 8.05
N ARG A 231 2.75 -17.19 7.65
CA ARG A 231 3.52 -18.20 6.89
C ARG A 231 3.49 -17.95 5.37
N VAL A 232 2.52 -17.16 4.93
CA VAL A 232 2.37 -16.67 3.56
C VAL A 232 2.08 -15.17 3.60
N CYS A 233 2.27 -14.48 2.47
CA CYS A 233 1.88 -13.09 2.31
C CYS A 233 1.44 -12.77 0.88
N PHE A 234 0.93 -11.56 0.68
CA PHE A 234 0.47 -11.05 -0.60
C PHE A 234 1.27 -9.80 -0.96
N LEU A 235 2.08 -9.86 -2.02
CA LEU A 235 2.92 -8.75 -2.46
C LEU A 235 2.23 -7.94 -3.55
N TYR A 236 1.96 -6.67 -3.27
CA TYR A 236 1.50 -5.75 -4.30
C TYR A 236 2.69 -5.29 -5.17
N GLN A 237 2.59 -5.50 -6.47
CA GLN A 237 3.57 -5.05 -7.45
C GLN A 237 3.09 -3.73 -8.09
N PRO A 238 3.74 -2.58 -7.83
CA PRO A 238 3.27 -1.29 -8.33
C PRO A 238 3.24 -1.18 -9.86
N ALA A 239 4.22 -1.81 -10.54
CA ALA A 239 4.39 -1.75 -11.99
C ALA A 239 3.25 -2.44 -12.75
N THR A 240 2.92 -3.68 -12.37
CA THR A 240 1.85 -4.48 -12.98
C THR A 240 0.49 -4.23 -12.35
N ARG A 241 0.48 -3.67 -11.14
CA ARG A 241 -0.69 -3.56 -10.24
C ARG A 241 -1.25 -4.91 -9.79
N ASP A 242 -0.44 -5.97 -9.94
CA ASP A 242 -0.79 -7.30 -9.50
C ASP A 242 -0.54 -7.49 -8.00
N VAL A 243 -1.18 -8.50 -7.44
CA VAL A 243 -0.96 -8.96 -6.08
C VAL A 243 -0.50 -10.41 -6.15
N VAL A 244 0.74 -10.67 -5.76
CA VAL A 244 1.37 -11.99 -5.89
C VAL A 244 1.29 -12.75 -4.58
N PHE A 245 0.87 -14.01 -4.62
CA PHE A 245 0.87 -14.90 -3.47
C PHE A 245 2.28 -15.45 -3.21
N VAL A 246 2.78 -15.29 -1.99
CA VAL A 246 4.14 -15.69 -1.61
C VAL A 246 4.10 -16.58 -0.38
N VAL A 247 4.87 -17.66 -0.45
CA VAL A 247 5.04 -18.63 0.63
C VAL A 247 6.37 -18.32 1.31
N LEU A 248 6.29 -17.99 2.60
CA LEU A 248 7.45 -17.57 3.39
C LEU A 248 8.04 -18.74 4.20
N ASP A 249 7.18 -19.65 4.66
CA ASP A 249 7.55 -20.83 5.41
C ASP A 249 7.78 -22.03 4.47
N PRO A 250 9.02 -22.55 4.33
CA PRO A 250 9.28 -23.69 3.46
C PRO A 250 8.53 -24.95 3.91
N ASP A 251 8.21 -25.08 5.20
CA ASP A 251 7.58 -26.27 5.80
C ASP A 251 6.16 -26.54 5.29
N ILE A 252 5.52 -25.56 4.63
CA ILE A 252 4.18 -25.74 4.07
C ILE A 252 4.15 -25.92 2.56
N LYS A 253 5.29 -25.77 1.86
CA LYS A 253 5.29 -25.79 0.38
C LYS A 253 4.63 -27.06 -0.18
N ASN A 254 4.92 -28.21 0.41
CA ASN A 254 4.39 -29.49 -0.07
C ASN A 254 3.00 -29.83 0.50
N LYS A 255 2.41 -28.96 1.33
CA LYS A 255 1.07 -29.17 1.89
C LYS A 255 0.01 -28.72 0.90
N THR A 256 -1.12 -29.42 0.87
CA THR A 256 -2.28 -29.05 0.07
C THR A 256 -2.95 -27.80 0.64
N ALA A 257 -3.23 -26.83 -0.23
CA ALA A 257 -4.00 -25.63 0.08
C ALA A 257 -5.51 -25.91 -0.04
N SER A 258 -6.02 -26.81 0.81
CA SER A 258 -7.41 -27.27 0.75
C SER A 258 -8.42 -26.11 0.86
N PRO A 259 -9.49 -26.11 0.05
CA PRO A 259 -9.97 -27.21 -0.81
C PRO A 259 -9.45 -27.21 -2.27
N SER A 260 -8.42 -26.44 -2.63
CA SER A 260 -8.04 -26.26 -4.04
C SER A 260 -7.43 -27.47 -4.76
N GLY A 261 -7.07 -28.54 -4.05
CA GLY A 261 -6.27 -29.66 -4.59
C GLY A 261 -4.81 -29.33 -4.91
N SER A 262 -4.46 -28.04 -5.09
CA SER A 262 -3.08 -27.57 -5.35
C SER A 262 -2.25 -27.48 -4.07
N THR A 263 -0.93 -27.62 -4.17
CA THR A 263 -0.03 -27.38 -3.02
C THR A 263 0.29 -25.90 -2.86
N PHE A 264 0.76 -25.48 -1.68
CA PHE A 264 1.27 -24.12 -1.49
C PHE A 264 2.45 -23.80 -2.43
N GLY A 265 3.27 -24.79 -2.75
CA GLY A 265 4.39 -24.68 -3.67
C GLY A 265 3.92 -24.35 -5.09
N ASP A 266 2.89 -25.03 -5.58
CA ASP A 266 2.32 -24.78 -6.91
C ASP A 266 1.72 -23.37 -7.04
N LEU A 267 1.12 -22.89 -5.95
CA LEU A 267 0.50 -21.56 -5.90
C LEU A 267 1.52 -20.44 -5.68
N HIS A 268 2.74 -20.76 -5.26
CA HIS A 268 3.77 -19.77 -4.97
C HIS A 268 4.12 -18.93 -6.22
N GLY A 269 4.14 -17.60 -6.07
CA GLY A 269 4.48 -16.69 -7.15
C GLY A 269 3.32 -16.40 -8.12
N THR A 270 2.15 -17.01 -7.92
CA THR A 270 0.98 -16.73 -8.74
C THR A 270 0.33 -15.39 -8.37
N SER A 271 -0.18 -14.67 -9.38
CA SER A 271 -0.99 -13.48 -9.17
C SER A 271 -2.41 -13.85 -8.70
N LEU A 272 -2.96 -13.05 -7.78
CA LEU A 272 -4.36 -13.14 -7.39
C LEU A 272 -5.28 -12.97 -8.60
N LYS A 273 -6.23 -13.89 -8.73
CA LYS A 273 -7.19 -13.96 -9.83
C LYS A 273 -8.40 -13.09 -9.53
N PHE A 274 -8.40 -11.85 -10.03
CA PHE A 274 -9.55 -10.94 -9.92
C PHE A 274 -10.53 -11.12 -11.10
N LYS A 275 -11.83 -11.25 -10.80
CA LYS A 275 -12.89 -11.30 -11.84
C LYS A 275 -13.33 -9.92 -12.34
N ASN A 276 -12.99 -8.87 -11.60
CA ASN A 276 -13.33 -7.48 -11.93
C ASN A 276 -12.19 -6.51 -11.59
N ALA A 277 -12.43 -5.21 -11.77
CA ALA A 277 -11.46 -4.15 -11.49
C ALA A 277 -11.28 -3.82 -10.00
N ASN A 278 -12.07 -4.42 -9.11
CA ASN A 278 -12.03 -4.10 -7.69
C ASN A 278 -10.78 -4.64 -7.01
N ARG A 279 -10.24 -3.88 -6.05
CA ARG A 279 -8.96 -4.20 -5.40
C ARG A 279 -9.01 -4.01 -3.87
N PRO A 280 -8.31 -4.86 -3.12
CA PRO A 280 -8.17 -4.74 -1.68
C PRO A 280 -7.46 -3.45 -1.26
N PHE A 281 -7.46 -3.16 0.04
CA PHE A 281 -6.68 -2.06 0.61
C PHE A 281 -5.18 -2.31 0.48
N LYS A 282 -4.55 -1.65 -0.50
CA LYS A 282 -3.12 -1.78 -0.82
C LYS A 282 -2.20 -1.49 0.38
N ARG A 283 -2.55 -0.50 1.20
CA ARG A 283 -1.76 -0.11 2.38
C ARG A 283 -1.73 -1.22 3.44
N LEU A 284 -2.86 -1.88 3.67
CA LEU A 284 -2.94 -3.03 4.58
C LEU A 284 -2.13 -4.20 4.05
N LEU A 285 -2.27 -4.53 2.75
CA LEU A 285 -1.47 -5.58 2.12
C LEU A 285 0.03 -5.33 2.24
N ALA A 286 0.49 -4.13 1.90
CA ALA A 286 1.90 -3.77 1.98
C ALA A 286 2.45 -3.90 3.40
N TYR A 287 1.70 -3.41 4.39
CA TYR A 287 2.08 -3.50 5.80
C TYR A 287 2.13 -4.95 6.29
N LEU A 288 1.11 -5.76 6.01
CA LEU A 288 1.06 -7.16 6.42
C LEU A 288 2.18 -7.97 5.77
N ALA A 289 2.45 -7.74 4.49
CA ALA A 289 3.53 -8.44 3.80
C ALA A 289 4.91 -8.09 4.36
N ALA A 290 5.19 -6.81 4.61
CA ALA A 290 6.44 -6.38 5.23
C ALA A 290 6.64 -7.05 6.61
N ASN A 291 5.59 -7.12 7.43
CA ASN A 291 5.67 -7.76 8.74
C ASN A 291 5.84 -9.27 8.67
N SER A 292 5.10 -9.96 7.79
CA SER A 292 5.25 -11.41 7.61
C SER A 292 6.66 -11.77 7.13
N ILE A 293 7.23 -10.99 6.20
CA ILE A 293 8.62 -11.17 5.75
C ILE A 293 9.60 -10.96 6.91
N ALA A 294 9.45 -9.87 7.67
CA ALA A 294 10.32 -9.60 8.82
C ALA A 294 10.23 -10.71 9.89
N PHE A 295 9.03 -11.24 10.14
CA PHE A 295 8.82 -12.36 11.06
C PHE A 295 9.48 -13.65 10.55
N ALA A 296 9.31 -13.99 9.26
CA ALA A 296 9.91 -15.17 8.65
C ALA A 296 11.45 -15.11 8.68
N SER A 297 12.04 -13.94 8.43
CA SER A 297 13.49 -13.73 8.52
C SER A 297 14.04 -13.97 9.93
N LYS A 298 13.31 -13.56 10.98
CA LYS A 298 13.67 -13.81 12.39
C LYS A 298 13.57 -15.28 12.78
N LYS A 299 12.62 -16.03 12.20
CA LYS A 299 12.50 -17.49 12.44
C LYS A 299 13.71 -18.23 11.86
N LYS A 300 14.17 -17.86 10.66
CA LYS A 300 15.35 -18.45 10.01
C LYS A 300 16.66 -18.22 10.78
N SER A 301 16.84 -17.06 11.41
CA SER A 301 18.06 -16.79 12.18
C SER A 301 18.12 -17.55 13.51
N LYS A 302 16.97 -17.89 14.12
CA LYS A 302 16.90 -18.71 15.33
C LYS A 302 17.10 -20.20 15.07
N SER A 303 16.70 -20.70 13.91
CA SER A 303 16.87 -22.12 13.55
C SER A 303 18.30 -22.50 13.11
N LYS A 304 19.20 -21.53 12.98
CA LYS A 304 20.62 -21.72 12.62
C LYS A 304 21.58 -21.64 13.82
N LYS A 305 21.07 -21.48 15.03
CA LYS A 305 21.83 -21.58 16.29
C LYS A 305 21.48 -22.89 16.97
#